data_AF-V5G8P8-F1
#
_entry.id   AF-V5G8P8-F1
#
_cell.length_a   1.000
_cell.length_b   1.000
_cell.length_c   1.000
_cell.angle_alpha   90.00
_cell.angle_beta   90.00
_cell.angle_gamma   90.00
#
_symmetry.space_group_name_H-M   'P 1'
#
loop_
_entity.id
_entity.type
_entity.pdbx_description
1 polymer ?
#
loop_
_entity_poly.entity_id
_entity_poly.type
_entity_poly.pdbx_seq_one_letter_code
_entity_poly.pdbx_strand_id
1 'polypeptide(L)'
;YVIDGGWLLHKCIWDYATTYGGICETYLKFISNHYGQNVTIVFDGYNSEIIGTKSYERYRRKEKTVAPDVDITEDRAVTLRQAKFLSNVANKFKFVQLLSQFLQVR
;
A
#
# COMPACT_ATOMS: atom_id res chain seq x y z
N TYR A 1 -13.06 12.04 -9.29
CA TYR A 1 -12.02 11.28 -10.04
C TYR A 1 -11.95 9.86 -9.52
N VAL A 2 -11.61 8.88 -10.36
CA VAL A 2 -11.33 7.50 -9.90
C VAL A 2 -9.83 7.24 -10.06
N ILE A 3 -9.16 6.85 -8.98
CA ILE A 3 -7.73 6.53 -8.95
C ILE A 3 -7.53 5.03 -8.76
N ASP A 4 -6.69 4.43 -9.59
CA ASP A 4 -6.20 3.07 -9.34
C ASP A 4 -5.27 3.07 -8.12
N GLY A 5 -5.67 2.32 -7.09
CA GLY A 5 -4.92 2.16 -5.85
C GLY A 5 -3.58 1.46 -6.07
N GLY A 6 -3.49 0.55 -7.05
CA GLY A 6 -2.24 -0.10 -7.44
C GLY A 6 -1.19 0.91 -7.92
N TRP A 7 -1.58 1.78 -8.86
CA TRP A 7 -0.77 2.90 -9.33
C TRP A 7 -0.40 3.86 -8.19
N LEU A 8 -1.37 4.24 -7.36
CA LEU A 8 -1.16 5.19 -6.25
C LEU A 8 -0.10 4.69 -5.27
N LEU A 9 -0.11 3.39 -4.93
CA LEU A 9 0.87 2.78 -4.03
C LEU A 9 2.32 2.98 -4.48
N HIS A 10 2.57 3.01 -5.78
CA HIS A 10 3.91 3.21 -6.34
C HIS A 10 4.24 4.69 -6.59
N LYS A 11 3.23 5.56 -6.61
CA LYS A 11 3.42 6.99 -6.88
C LYS A 11 3.88 7.77 -5.66
N CYS A 12 3.35 7.45 -4.47
CA CYS A 12 3.75 8.12 -3.23
C CYS A 12 5.07 7.51 -2.72
N ILE A 13 6.07 8.35 -2.46
CA ILE A 13 7.37 7.90 -1.95
C ILE A 13 7.29 7.82 -0.42
N TRP A 14 7.78 6.72 0.15
CA TRP A 14 7.78 6.52 1.60
C TRP A 14 9.06 7.07 2.22
N ASP A 15 8.92 7.87 3.27
CA ASP A 15 10.02 8.15 4.19
C ASP A 15 10.21 6.95 5.13
N TYR A 16 11.45 6.59 5.44
CA TYR A 16 11.76 5.49 6.37
C TYR A 16 11.83 5.97 7.83
N ALA A 17 11.85 7.29 8.06
CA ALA A 17 11.87 7.88 9.39
C ALA A 17 10.47 8.22 9.94
N THR A 18 9.42 7.63 9.36
CA THR A 18 8.01 7.91 9.72
C THR A 18 7.24 6.65 10.11
N THR A 19 6.04 6.83 10.66
CA THR A 19 5.12 5.74 10.99
C THR A 19 4.21 5.39 9.81
N TYR A 20 3.55 4.23 9.84
CA TYR A 20 2.56 3.90 8.80
C TYR A 20 1.41 4.91 8.74
N GLY A 21 0.99 5.48 9.87
CA GLY A 21 0.04 6.59 9.89
C GLY A 21 0.58 7.84 9.19
N GLY A 22 1.85 8.19 9.42
CA GLY A 22 2.51 9.29 8.70
C GLY A 22 2.65 9.03 7.19
N ILE A 23 2.84 7.78 6.79
CA ILE A 23 2.75 7.38 5.38
C ILE A 23 1.32 7.62 4.87
N CYS A 24 0.29 7.14 5.56
CA CYS A 24 -1.11 7.34 5.16
C CYS A 24 -1.46 8.84 5.03
N GLU A 25 -0.94 9.70 5.90
CA GLU A 25 -1.08 11.15 5.76
C GLU A 25 -0.40 11.69 4.50
N THR A 26 0.76 11.15 4.13
CA THR A 26 1.45 11.51 2.90
C THR A 26 0.58 11.15 1.68
N TYR A 27 -0.07 9.98 1.67
CA TYR A 27 -1.04 9.62 0.64
C TYR A 27 -2.21 10.60 0.60
N LEU A 28 -2.82 10.90 1.75
CA LEU A 28 -3.95 11.83 1.83
C LEU A 28 -3.58 13.22 1.30
N LYS A 29 -2.43 13.76 1.72
CA LYS A 29 -1.90 15.05 1.24
C LYS A 29 -1.67 15.03 -0.26
N PHE A 30 -1.07 13.96 -0.79
CA PHE A 30 -0.85 13.81 -2.23
C PHE A 30 -2.18 13.80 -3.00
N ILE A 31 -3.16 13.00 -2.57
CA ILE A 31 -4.47 12.92 -3.22
C ILE A 31 -5.16 14.29 -3.19
N SER A 32 -5.21 14.93 -2.03
CA SER A 32 -5.86 16.22 -1.83
C SER A 32 -5.24 17.31 -2.72
N ASN A 33 -3.91 17.38 -2.77
CA ASN A 33 -3.19 18.39 -3.56
C ASN A 33 -3.33 18.20 -5.07
N HIS A 34 -3.42 16.96 -5.55
CA HIS A 34 -3.43 16.67 -6.99
C HIS A 34 -4.84 16.47 -7.57
N TYR A 35 -5.80 16.02 -6.77
CA TYR A 35 -7.11 15.58 -7.25
C TYR A 35 -8.29 16.16 -6.46
N GLY A 36 -8.04 16.87 -5.35
CA GLY A 36 -9.08 17.42 -4.48
C GLY A 36 -9.71 16.38 -3.55
N GLN A 37 -10.86 16.72 -2.96
CA GLN A 37 -11.53 15.90 -1.93
C GLN A 37 -12.54 14.87 -2.49
N ASN A 38 -13.07 15.08 -3.70
CA ASN A 38 -14.08 14.20 -4.30
C ASN A 38 -13.45 13.13 -5.20
N VAL A 39 -12.66 12.25 -4.58
CA VAL A 39 -11.88 11.22 -5.26
C VAL A 39 -12.23 9.84 -4.71
N THR A 40 -12.48 8.89 -5.61
CA THR A 40 -12.66 7.48 -5.28
C THR A 40 -11.39 6.73 -5.59
N ILE A 41 -10.85 5.99 -4.64
CA ILE A 41 -9.64 5.17 -4.81
C ILE A 41 -10.05 3.71 -4.81
N VAL A 42 -9.65 2.98 -5.83
CA VAL A 42 -10.03 1.57 -6.02
C VAL A 42 -8.80 0.70 -5.92
N PHE A 43 -8.71 -0.10 -4.86
CA PHE A 43 -7.65 -1.10 -4.70
C PHE A 43 -8.09 -2.45 -5.27
N ASP A 44 -8.10 -2.58 -6.60
CA ASP A 44 -8.42 -3.85 -7.27
C ASP A 44 -7.24 -4.84 -7.19
N GLY A 45 -7.54 -6.13 -7.03
CA GLY A 45 -6.54 -7.22 -6.98
C GLY A 45 -5.84 -7.41 -5.64
N TYR A 46 -6.39 -6.86 -4.55
CA TYR A 46 -5.97 -7.09 -3.17
C TYR A 46 -7.01 -7.90 -2.39
N ASN A 47 -7.42 -9.03 -2.95
CA ASN A 47 -8.42 -9.91 -2.38
C ASN A 47 -7.70 -10.98 -1.56
N SER A 48 -8.08 -11.19 -0.30
CA SER A 48 -7.50 -12.23 0.59
C SER A 48 -7.58 -13.64 0.00
N GLU A 49 -8.57 -13.89 -0.86
CA GLU A 49 -8.90 -15.21 -1.41
C GLU A 49 -8.26 -15.50 -2.78
N ILE A 50 -7.65 -14.51 -3.44
CA ILE A 50 -7.04 -14.71 -4.76
C ILE A 50 -5.53 -14.89 -4.61
N ILE A 51 -5.15 -16.04 -4.07
CA ILE A 51 -3.94 -16.76 -4.52
C ILE A 51 -4.26 -17.38 -5.90
N GLY A 52 -4.73 -16.57 -6.85
CA GLY A 52 -5.08 -17.01 -8.20
C GLY A 52 -3.86 -17.08 -9.11
N THR A 53 -4.05 -17.47 -10.37
CA THR A 53 -3.01 -17.66 -11.39
C THR A 53 -2.07 -16.44 -11.56
N LYS A 54 -2.57 -15.21 -11.34
CA LYS A 54 -1.77 -13.97 -11.31
C LYS A 54 -0.80 -13.91 -10.12
N SER A 55 -1.16 -14.48 -8.98
CA SER A 55 -0.33 -14.60 -7.78
C SER A 55 0.77 -15.64 -7.97
N TYR A 56 0.47 -16.73 -8.68
CA TYR A 56 1.45 -17.74 -9.10
C TYR A 56 2.48 -17.19 -10.10
N GLU A 57 2.04 -16.40 -11.09
CA GLU A 57 2.96 -15.72 -12.00
C GLU A 57 3.79 -14.62 -11.30
N ARG A 58 3.23 -13.93 -10.29
CA ARG A 58 3.96 -12.97 -9.45
C ARG A 58 4.97 -13.65 -8.53
N TYR A 59 4.65 -14.83 -7.99
CA TYR A 59 5.59 -15.69 -7.26
C TYR A 59 6.73 -16.15 -8.18
N ARG A 60 6.40 -16.59 -9.40
CA ARG A 60 7.37 -16.99 -10.42
C ARG A 60 8.29 -15.85 -10.89
N ARG A 61 7.83 -14.58 -10.84
CA ARG A 61 8.59 -13.39 -11.27
C ARG A 61 9.37 -12.68 -10.16
N LYS A 62 9.17 -12.99 -8.87
CA LYS A 62 9.84 -12.24 -7.79
C LYS A 62 11.20 -12.84 -7.40
N GLU A 63 12.14 -11.92 -7.27
CA GLU A 63 13.54 -12.08 -6.85
C GLU A 63 13.72 -12.92 -5.58
N LYS A 64 14.93 -13.49 -5.44
CA LYS A 64 15.37 -14.44 -4.39
C LYS A 64 15.17 -14.03 -2.92
N THR A 65 14.63 -12.84 -2.61
CA THR A 65 14.26 -12.47 -1.24
C THR A 65 12.98 -11.61 -1.21
N VAL A 66 11.88 -12.20 -0.74
CA VAL A 66 10.67 -11.45 -0.34
C VAL A 66 10.93 -10.78 1.03
N ALA A 67 10.25 -9.68 1.32
CA ALA A 67 10.29 -9.06 2.66
C ALA A 67 9.71 -9.98 3.73
N PRO A 68 10.20 -9.93 4.98
CA PRO A 68 9.53 -10.58 6.10
C PRO A 68 8.13 -9.97 6.29
N ASP A 69 7.24 -10.72 6.93
CA ASP A 69 5.96 -10.19 7.37
C ASP A 69 6.20 -9.08 8.40
N VAL A 70 5.46 -7.98 8.25
CA VAL A 70 5.56 -6.83 9.14
C VAL A 70 4.22 -6.61 9.83
N ASP A 71 4.27 -6.23 11.10
CA ASP A 71 3.11 -5.75 11.85
C ASP A 71 2.82 -4.30 11.46
N ILE A 72 1.60 -4.04 11.01
CA ILE A 72 1.22 -2.77 10.36
C ILE A 72 0.11 -2.15 11.20
N THR A 73 0.47 -1.13 11.97
CA THR A 73 -0.45 -0.26 12.72
C THR A 73 0.01 1.19 12.57
N GLU A 74 -0.89 2.15 12.76
CA GLU A 74 -0.61 3.58 12.47
C GLU A 74 0.60 4.15 13.24
N ASP A 75 0.83 3.66 14.45
CA ASP A 75 1.88 4.09 15.38
C ASP A 75 3.24 3.43 15.11
N ARG A 76 3.29 2.36 14.31
CA ARG A 76 4.54 1.62 14.05
C ARG A 76 5.40 2.33 13.02
N ALA A 77 6.69 2.42 13.34
CA ALA A 77 7.71 2.94 12.44
C ALA A 77 7.92 2.03 11.22
N VAL A 78 8.14 2.63 10.07
CA VAL A 78 8.36 1.92 8.81
C VAL A 78 9.83 1.49 8.74
N THR A 79 10.07 0.19 8.89
CA THR A 79 11.44 -0.36 8.98
C THR A 79 12.00 -0.82 7.63
N LEU A 80 11.14 -0.99 6.63
CA LEU A 80 11.50 -1.49 5.30
C LEU A 80 11.35 -0.40 4.24
N ARG A 81 12.28 -0.36 3.28
CA ARG A 81 12.10 0.45 2.06
C ARG A 81 10.83 0.01 1.33
N GLN A 82 10.09 0.97 0.78
CA GLN A 82 8.83 0.75 0.06
C GLN A 82 8.89 -0.41 -0.94
N ALA A 83 9.88 -0.44 -1.84
CA ALA A 83 9.99 -1.50 -2.84
C ALA A 83 10.14 -2.90 -2.21
N LYS A 84 10.91 -3.00 -1.12
CA LYS A 84 11.10 -4.24 -0.38
C LYS A 84 9.82 -4.61 0.38
N PHE A 85 9.18 -3.67 1.06
CA PHE A 85 7.90 -3.89 1.74
C PHE A 85 6.82 -4.39 0.76
N LEU A 86 6.66 -3.72 -0.38
CA LEU A 86 5.78 -4.10 -1.49
C LEU A 86 6.27 -5.36 -2.24
N SER A 87 7.37 -6.00 -1.85
CA SER A 87 7.71 -7.33 -2.38
C SER A 87 6.86 -8.43 -1.72
N ASN A 88 6.37 -8.22 -0.50
CA ASN A 88 5.54 -9.19 0.22
C ASN A 88 4.05 -8.89 0.01
N VAL A 89 3.30 -9.89 -0.48
CA VAL A 89 1.87 -9.75 -0.80
C VAL A 89 1.02 -9.54 0.45
N ALA A 90 1.33 -10.22 1.56
CA ALA A 90 0.62 -10.05 2.83
C ALA A 90 0.81 -8.64 3.39
N ASN A 91 2.05 -8.12 3.34
CA ASN A 91 2.34 -6.74 3.76
C ASN A 91 1.58 -5.72 2.90
N LYS A 92 1.53 -5.91 1.57
CA LYS A 92 0.73 -5.04 0.70
C LYS A 92 -0.74 -5.06 1.09
N PHE A 93 -1.31 -6.24 1.28
CA PHE A 93 -2.72 -6.40 1.61
C PHE A 93 -3.08 -5.69 2.92
N LYS A 94 -2.33 -5.96 3.99
CA LYS A 94 -2.50 -5.30 5.29
C LYS A 94 -2.36 -3.77 5.19
N PHE A 95 -1.36 -3.29 4.44
CA PHE A 95 -1.18 -1.85 4.25
C PHE A 95 -2.33 -1.21 3.45
N VAL A 96 -2.82 -1.89 2.41
CA VAL A 96 -3.99 -1.42 1.65
C VAL A 96 -5.23 -1.35 2.52
N GLN A 97 -5.44 -2.33 3.41
CA GLN A 97 -6.54 -2.28 4.37
C GLN A 97 -6.41 -1.06 5.30
N LEU A 98 -5.24 -0.86 5.89
CA LEU A 98 -4.97 0.30 6.75
C LEU A 98 -5.22 1.62 6.00
N LEU A 99 -4.63 1.76 4.81
CA LEU A 99 -4.75 2.96 3.99
C LEU A 99 -6.19 3.21 3.56
N SER A 100 -6.94 2.17 3.19
CA SER A 100 -8.35 2.29 2.81
C SER A 100 -9.21 2.77 3.98
N GLN A 101 -9.00 2.22 5.18
CA GLN A 101 -9.68 2.67 6.39
C GLN A 101 -9.34 4.12 6.71
N PHE A 102 -8.06 4.48 6.65
CA PHE A 102 -7.58 5.83 6.93
C PHE A 102 -8.18 6.88 5.98
N LEU A 103 -8.31 6.56 4.69
CA LEU A 103 -8.84 7.46 3.66
C LEU A 103 -10.37 7.52 3.63
N GLN A 104 -11.09 6.57 4.24
CA GLN A 104 -12.56 6.60 4.32
C GLN A 104 -13.08 7.45 5.47
N VAL A 105 -12.27 7.61 6.53
CA VAL A 105 -12.67 8.30 7.77
C VAL A 105 -12.37 9.82 7.71
N ARG A 106 -11.59 10.29 6.73
CA ARG A 106 -11.13 11.68 6.60
C ARG A 106 -11.53 12.28 5.27
#